data_AF-A0A975NG45-F1
#
_entry.id   AF-A0A975NG45-F1
#
_cell.length_a   1.000
_cell.length_b   1.000
_cell.length_c   1.000
_cell.angle_alpha   90.00
_cell.angle_beta   90.00
_cell.angle_gamma   90.00
#
_symmetry.space_group_name_H-M   'P 1'
#
loop_
_entity.id
_entity.type
_entity.pdbx_description
1 polymer ?
#
loop_
_entity_poly.entity_id
_entity_poly.type
_entity_poly.pdbx_seq_one_letter_code
_entity_poly.pdbx_strand_id
1 'polypeptide(L)' 'MEEFIHRENLIIFKRQLTGAKNDARRQVLLKLLAEEEAREMPAKAAK' A
#
# COMPACT_ATOMS: atom_id res chain seq x y z
N MET A 1 9.30 11.31 -7.04
CA MET A 1 7.89 11.11 -7.45
C MET A 1 7.38 9.74 -6.99
N GLU A 2 8.13 8.67 -7.24
CA GLU A 2 7.75 7.31 -6.80
C GLU A 2 7.59 7.17 -5.28
N GLU A 3 8.42 7.86 -4.48
CA GLU A 3 8.28 7.84 -3.01
C GLU A 3 6.99 8.43 -2.50
N PHE A 4 6.56 9.50 -3.14
CA PHE A 4 5.28 10.11 -2.85
C PHE A 4 4.14 9.16 -3.23
N ILE A 5 4.20 8.56 -4.42
CA ILE A 5 3.19 7.61 -4.90
C ILE A 5 3.08 6.40 -3.97
N HIS A 6 4.21 5.81 -3.58
CA HIS A 6 4.25 4.68 -2.67
C HIS A 6 3.62 5.01 -1.31
N ARG A 7 4.00 6.14 -0.70
CA ARG A 7 3.41 6.60 0.57
C ARG A 7 1.92 6.86 0.46
N GLU A 8 1.47 7.53 -0.61
CA GLU A 8 0.06 7.81 -0.84
C GLU A 8 -0.74 6.52 -1.07
N ASN A 9 -0.20 5.55 -1.82
CA ASN A 9 -0.82 4.24 -2.04
C ASN A 9 -1.05 3.50 -0.72
N LEU A 10 -0.05 3.46 0.17
CA LEU A 10 -0.18 2.85 1.50
C LEU A 10 -1.29 3.51 2.33
N ILE A 11 -1.36 4.85 2.31
CA ILE A 11 -2.41 5.60 3.03
C ILE A 11 -3.79 5.29 2.45
N ILE A 12 -3.92 5.26 1.12
CA ILE A 12 -5.17 4.97 0.43
C ILE A 12 -5.64 3.55 0.73
N PHE A 13 -4.77 2.54 0.63
CA PHE A 13 -5.14 1.16 0.90
C PHE A 13 -5.57 0.95 2.36
N LYS A 14 -4.85 1.56 3.33
CA LYS A 14 -5.24 1.52 4.75
C LYS A 14 -6.60 2.16 4.99
N ARG A 15 -6.89 3.32 4.37
CA ARG A 15 -8.21 3.98 4.45
C ARG A 15 -9.34 3.17 3.80
N GLN A 16 -9.06 2.49 2.68
CA GLN A 16 -10.07 1.66 2.04
C GLN A 16 -10.36 0.39 2.84
N LEU A 17 -9.37 -0.17 3.54
CA LEU A 17 -9.54 -1.32 4.42
C LEU A 17 -10.49 -1.02 5.58
N THR A 18 -10.38 0.15 6.22
CA THR A 18 -11.30 0.53 7.32
C THR A 18 -12.75 0.69 6.85
N GLY A 19 -12.95 1.07 5.58
CA GLY A 19 -14.28 1.19 4.97
C GLY A 19 -14.81 -0.08 4.28
N ALA A 20 -14.03 -1.17 4.25
CA ALA A 20 -14.38 -2.37 3.49
C ALA A 20 -15.46 -3.21 4.19
N LYS A 21 -16.70 -3.12 3.68
CA LYS A 21 -17.86 -3.89 4.15
C LYS A 21 -17.93 -5.34 3.63
N ASN A 22 -17.12 -5.68 2.63
CA ASN A 22 -17.10 -7.00 2.01
C ASN A 22 -15.72 -7.64 2.19
N ASP A 23 -15.70 -8.89 2.62
CA ASP A 23 -14.50 -9.69 2.84
C ASP A 23 -13.68 -9.91 1.57
N ALA A 24 -14.34 -10.11 0.42
CA ALA A 24 -13.64 -10.23 -0.86
C ALA A 24 -12.85 -8.96 -1.21
N ARG A 25 -13.46 -7.78 -0.97
CA ARG A 25 -12.80 -6.50 -1.17
C ARG A 25 -11.67 -6.28 -0.16
N ARG A 26 -11.87 -6.71 1.09
CA ARG A 26 -10.85 -6.64 2.14
C ARG A 26 -9.62 -7.49 1.77
N GLN A 27 -9.82 -8.71 1.26
CA GLN A 27 -8.74 -9.59 0.82
C GLN A 27 -7.93 -8.99 -0.33
N VAL A 28 -8.60 -8.41 -1.33
CA VAL A 28 -7.91 -7.72 -2.43
C VAL A 28 -7.08 -6.54 -1.92
N LEU A 29 -7.65 -5.71 -1.03
CA LEU A 29 -6.94 -4.57 -0.46
C LEU A 29 -5.75 -4.98 0.41
N LEU A 30 -5.86 -6.08 1.16
CA LEU A 30 -4.75 -6.63 1.94
C LEU A 30 -3.62 -7.12 1.03
N LYS A 31 -3.96 -7.78 -0.08
CA LYS A 31 -2.97 -8.23 -1.05
C LYS A 31 -2.23 -7.04 -1.70
N LEU A 32 -2.97 -6.02 -2.14
CA LEU A 32 -2.39 -4.80 -2.72
C LEU A 32 -1.53 -4.04 -1.71
N LEU A 33 -1.96 -3.99 -0.44
CA LEU A 33 -1.17 -3.38 0.62
C LEU A 33 0.14 -4.14 0.85
N ALA A 34 0.10 -5.46 0.89
CA ALA A 34 1.30 -6.28 1.07
C ALA A 34 2.26 -6.17 -0.13
N GLU A 35 1.72 -6.14 -1.36
CA GLU A 35 2.51 -5.92 -2.57
C GLU A 35 3.16 -4.53 -2.57
N GLU A 36 2.44 -3.50 -2.16
CA GLU A 36 2.98 -2.15 -2.06
C GLU A 36 4.01 -2.05 -0.92
N GLU A 37 3.77 -2.64 0.26
CA GLU A 37 4.74 -2.67 1.38
C GLU A 37 6.01 -3.47 1.04
N ALA A 38 5.88 -4.55 0.28
CA ALA A 38 7.01 -5.36 -0.20
C ALA A 38 7.73 -4.73 -1.41
N ARG A 39 7.12 -3.71 -2.02
CA ARG A 39 7.75 -2.90 -3.04
C ARG A 39 8.85 -2.11 -2.34
N GLU A 40 10.04 -2.70 -2.31
CA GLU A 40 11.26 -2.00 -1.93
C GLU A 40 11.36 -0.79 -2.85
N MET A 41 10.93 0.36 -2.33
CA MET A 41 11.45 1.61 -2.81
C MET A 41 12.97 1.46 -2.81
N PRO A 42 13.69 1.96 -3.81
CA PRO A 42 15.09 2.28 -3.60
C PRO A 42 15.09 3.32 -2.48
N ALA A 43 15.14 2.84 -1.23
CA ALA A 43 15.71 3.59 -0.13
C ALA A 43 16.98 4.13 -0.74
N LYS A 44 17.07 5.46 -0.85
CA LYS A 44 18.30 6.14 -1.25
C LYS A 44 19.45 5.28 -0.78
N ALA A 45 20.25 4.75 -1.72
CA ALA A 45 21.48 4.06 -1.40
C ALA A 45 22.13 4.87 -0.29
N ALA A 46 22.07 4.32 0.92
CA ALA A 46 22.62 4.97 2.08
C ALA A 46 24.12 4.97 1.82
N LYS A 47 24.62 6.13 1.44
CA LYS A 47 26.04 6.42 1.31
C LYS A 47 26.50 7.06 2.60
#